data_AF-A0A5J4UG76-F1
#
_entry.id   AF-A0A5J4UG76-F1
#
_cell.length_a   1.000
_cell.length_b   1.000
_cell.length_c   1.000
_cell.angle_alpha   90.00
_cell.angle_beta   90.00
_cell.angle_gamma   90.00
#
_symmetry.space_group_name_H-M   'P 1'
#
loop_
_entity.id
_entity.type
_entity.pdbx_description
1 polymer ?
#
loop_
_entity_poly.entity_id
_entity_poly.type
_entity_poly.pdbx_seq_one_letter_code
_entity_poly.pdbx_strand_id
1 'polypeptide(L)'
;MDFVHLRSISYKCIFKFIRSYIKDCTSRLEKTILDIIELIAEQGIMMYNPYIPPDPIFDNFESSGLMDTIANIIKDKAENNKEYSSETVQLIIIYIQINKGGPFECSIFEIFFTIFENIIDNISRNWEVVRNEAQFLKQAQLFRSCYLIRQNRILPNCILDLLKQKICPLIHINCINCTQCQKWAQTQEGPNFIELKYIVFDCLYECSQIVEPFRIMLQNNHNFVEHYISPLIQLARSYESKTQINHHLNLESLNCVDFLVTATSELIRHSNKFYDKFVILSTLDSLIKLSSYQQNIHLNPLYDNRTASIRRKCRERLREVQIYGNYLEQSFLVSLGYTKVQVTSFGIAGGVGEEDDRNVKLAVQQIIDLFETLRQGSIIYQAYQEIILQQLLCKVAFEEFEEEGGMEEIDSHIIISDDYKKYTSMTSILNYYCNYFINYNRQ
;
A
#
# COMPACT_ATOMS: atom_id res chain seq x y z
N MET A 1 22.05 -10.97 -35.31
CA MET A 1 21.35 -9.67 -35.32
C MET A 1 20.23 -9.82 -34.31
N ASP A 2 20.45 -9.36 -33.09
CA ASP A 2 19.57 -9.66 -31.96
C ASP A 2 18.23 -8.93 -32.08
N PHE A 3 17.14 -9.64 -31.77
CA PHE A 3 15.75 -9.12 -31.78
C PHE A 3 15.58 -7.83 -30.95
N VAL A 4 16.46 -7.61 -29.97
CA VAL A 4 16.51 -6.39 -29.14
C VAL A 4 16.87 -5.15 -29.97
N HIS A 5 17.80 -5.28 -30.92
CA HIS A 5 18.23 -4.15 -31.76
C HIS A 5 17.19 -3.74 -32.81
N LEU A 6 16.41 -4.70 -33.33
CA LEU A 6 15.32 -4.41 -34.25
C LEU A 6 14.15 -3.72 -33.55
N ARG A 7 13.90 -4.02 -32.27
CA ARG A 7 12.88 -3.31 -31.47
C ARG A 7 13.27 -1.85 -31.20
N SER A 8 14.53 -1.55 -30.86
CA SER A 8 14.92 -0.17 -30.51
C SER A 8 14.89 0.81 -31.69
N ILE A 9 15.35 0.38 -32.87
CA ILE A 9 15.31 1.20 -34.09
C ILE A 9 13.85 1.50 -34.50
N SER A 10 12.93 0.56 -34.26
CA SER A 10 11.52 0.74 -34.57
C SER A 10 10.86 1.83 -33.70
N TYR A 11 11.08 1.82 -32.39
CA TYR A 11 10.45 2.80 -31.48
C TYR A 11 10.93 4.22 -31.68
N LYS A 12 12.24 4.45 -31.90
CA LYS A 12 12.77 5.79 -32.14
C LYS A 12 12.11 6.47 -33.34
N CYS A 13 11.91 5.73 -34.44
CA CYS A 13 11.24 6.23 -35.63
C CYS A 13 9.76 6.54 -35.36
N ILE A 14 9.08 5.68 -34.58
CA ILE A 14 7.70 5.89 -34.15
C ILE A 14 7.58 7.17 -33.31
N PHE A 15 8.46 7.40 -32.33
CA PHE A 15 8.40 8.61 -31.51
C PHE A 15 8.73 9.88 -32.29
N LYS A 16 9.66 9.83 -33.26
CA LYS A 16 9.88 10.94 -34.20
C LYS A 16 8.65 11.24 -35.05
N PHE A 17 7.96 10.20 -35.51
CA PHE A 17 6.69 10.35 -36.23
C PHE A 17 5.65 11.01 -35.32
N ILE A 18 5.40 10.47 -34.14
CA ILE A 18 4.49 11.02 -33.13
C ILE A 18 4.79 12.50 -32.83
N ARG A 19 6.06 12.84 -32.61
CA ARG A 19 6.53 14.22 -32.39
C ARG A 19 6.11 15.18 -33.51
N SER A 20 6.07 14.73 -34.76
CA SER A 20 5.65 15.58 -35.90
C SER A 20 4.15 15.88 -35.93
N TYR A 21 3.34 15.10 -35.21
CA TYR A 21 1.88 15.26 -35.14
C TYR A 21 1.43 16.03 -33.90
N ILE A 22 2.17 15.96 -32.79
CA ILE A 22 1.84 16.70 -31.57
C ILE A 22 2.31 18.15 -31.74
N LYS A 23 1.36 19.07 -31.86
CA LYS A 23 1.61 20.51 -31.83
C LYS A 23 1.04 21.08 -30.53
N ASP A 24 -0.20 21.55 -30.56
CA ASP A 24 -0.84 22.25 -29.44
C ASP A 24 -1.91 21.40 -28.72
N CYS A 25 -2.01 20.13 -29.10
CA CYS A 25 -2.88 19.11 -28.48
C CYS A 25 -4.37 19.49 -28.51
N THR A 26 -4.80 20.21 -29.54
CA THR A 26 -6.17 20.70 -29.69
C THR A 26 -7.04 19.74 -30.48
N SER A 27 -6.46 19.00 -31.41
CA SER A 27 -7.18 18.08 -32.29
C SER A 27 -7.50 16.75 -31.61
N ARG A 28 -8.58 16.08 -32.04
CA ARG A 28 -8.93 14.73 -31.56
C ARG A 28 -7.82 13.71 -31.80
N LEU A 29 -7.10 13.85 -32.92
CA LEU A 29 -5.98 12.98 -33.27
C LEU A 29 -4.83 13.15 -32.27
N GLU A 30 -4.42 14.38 -31.97
CA GLU A 30 -3.36 14.64 -30.99
C GLU A 30 -3.73 14.10 -29.61
N LYS A 31 -4.98 14.27 -29.16
CA LYS A 31 -5.44 13.71 -27.88
C LYS A 31 -5.34 12.18 -27.85
N THR A 32 -5.75 11.52 -28.94
CA THR A 32 -5.61 10.06 -29.07
C THR A 32 -4.14 9.63 -29.03
N ILE A 33 -3.25 10.43 -29.63
CA ILE A 33 -1.81 10.17 -29.59
C ILE A 33 -1.27 10.36 -28.17
N LEU A 34 -1.72 11.36 -27.41
CA LEU A 34 -1.35 11.53 -26.00
C LEU A 34 -1.81 10.33 -25.16
N ASP A 35 -3.04 9.85 -25.34
CA ASP A 35 -3.55 8.67 -24.63
C ASP A 35 -2.66 7.44 -24.91
N ILE A 36 -2.20 7.27 -26.15
CA ILE A 36 -1.27 6.18 -26.53
C ILE A 36 0.10 6.37 -25.86
N ILE A 37 0.63 7.59 -25.82
CA ILE A 37 1.92 7.86 -25.18
C ILE A 37 1.84 7.59 -23.68
N GLU A 38 0.79 8.07 -23.02
CA GLU A 38 0.53 7.84 -21.60
C GLU A 38 0.47 6.34 -21.30
N LEU A 39 -0.31 5.58 -22.08
CA LEU A 39 -0.37 4.13 -21.93
C LEU A 39 0.99 3.46 -22.11
N ILE A 40 1.78 3.87 -23.11
CA ILE A 40 3.14 3.36 -23.33
C ILE A 40 4.03 3.68 -22.12
N ALA A 41 3.97 4.90 -21.60
CA ALA A 41 4.76 5.34 -20.46
C ALA A 41 4.37 4.57 -19.18
N GLU A 42 3.07 4.38 -18.91
CA GLU A 42 2.55 3.59 -17.80
C GLU A 42 3.01 2.12 -17.86
N GLN A 43 2.95 1.49 -19.03
CA GLN A 43 3.38 0.10 -19.20
C GLN A 43 4.89 -0.05 -19.07
N GLY A 44 5.68 0.88 -19.64
CA GLY A 44 7.13 0.92 -19.46
C GLY A 44 7.53 1.07 -17.99
N ILE A 45 6.77 1.87 -17.23
CA ILE A 45 6.97 2.07 -15.79
C ILE A 45 6.77 0.80 -14.97
N MET A 46 5.76 -0.01 -15.29
CA MET A 46 5.47 -1.24 -14.56
C MET A 46 6.62 -2.25 -14.63
N MET A 47 7.49 -2.14 -15.65
CA MET A 47 8.67 -3.00 -15.81
C MET A 47 9.94 -2.43 -15.15
N TYR A 48 9.90 -1.21 -14.59
CA TYR A 48 11.06 -0.58 -13.97
C TYR A 48 11.41 -1.26 -12.64
N ASN A 49 12.55 -1.94 -12.64
CA ASN A 49 13.21 -2.46 -11.46
C ASN A 49 14.52 -1.69 -11.28
N PRO A 50 14.80 -1.06 -10.13
CA PRO A 50 16.04 -0.29 -9.91
C PRO A 50 17.32 -1.13 -10.06
N TYR A 51 17.21 -2.46 -10.07
CA TYR A 51 18.30 -3.40 -10.29
C TYR A 51 18.41 -3.89 -11.75
N ILE A 52 17.50 -3.47 -12.64
CA ILE A 52 17.49 -3.79 -14.07
C ILE A 52 17.72 -2.48 -14.84
N PRO A 53 18.58 -2.45 -15.87
CA PRO A 53 18.74 -1.26 -16.70
C PRO A 53 17.38 -0.78 -17.24
N PRO A 54 17.16 0.54 -17.36
CA PRO A 54 15.90 1.10 -17.84
C PRO A 54 15.54 0.51 -19.21
N ASP A 55 14.24 0.32 -19.45
CA ASP A 55 13.78 -0.21 -20.73
C ASP A 55 14.26 0.69 -21.87
N PRO A 56 14.86 0.14 -22.95
CA PRO A 56 15.33 0.92 -24.10
C PRO A 56 14.28 1.85 -24.72
N ILE A 57 12.99 1.65 -24.43
CA ILE A 57 11.93 2.57 -24.84
C ILE A 57 12.14 3.98 -24.30
N PHE A 58 12.68 4.15 -23.09
CA PHE A 58 12.93 5.46 -22.48
C PHE A 58 14.08 6.20 -23.19
N ASP A 59 15.16 5.51 -23.53
CA ASP A 59 16.26 6.05 -24.35
C ASP A 59 15.76 6.50 -25.75
N ASN A 60 14.75 5.79 -26.28
CA ASN A 60 14.13 6.16 -27.54
C ASN A 60 13.22 7.39 -27.43
N PHE A 61 12.54 7.59 -26.30
CA PHE A 61 11.81 8.82 -26.00
C PHE A 61 12.76 10.02 -25.99
N GLU A 62 13.82 9.95 -25.20
CA GLU A 62 14.82 11.02 -25.07
C GLU A 62 15.48 11.32 -26.42
N SER A 63 16.03 10.30 -27.08
CA SER A 63 16.77 10.49 -28.34
C SER A 63 15.90 10.82 -29.56
N SER A 64 14.56 10.79 -29.43
CA SER A 64 13.62 11.28 -30.44
C SER A 64 13.37 12.80 -30.35
N GLY A 65 13.69 13.42 -29.20
CA GLY A 65 13.34 14.81 -28.86
C GLY A 65 11.83 15.03 -28.66
N LEU A 66 11.06 13.96 -28.47
CA LEU A 66 9.65 14.04 -28.09
C LEU A 66 9.50 14.68 -26.71
N MET A 67 10.42 14.39 -25.78
CA MET A 67 10.44 14.99 -24.44
C MET A 67 10.61 16.51 -24.45
N ASP A 68 11.56 17.03 -25.22
CA ASP A 68 11.74 18.48 -25.39
C ASP A 68 10.49 19.13 -25.98
N THR A 69 9.82 18.43 -26.90
CA THR A 69 8.59 18.91 -27.54
C THR A 69 7.46 18.99 -26.51
N ILE A 70 7.26 17.93 -25.72
CA ILE A 70 6.27 17.90 -24.63
C ILE A 70 6.57 19.00 -23.60
N ALA A 71 7.82 19.16 -23.18
CA ALA A 71 8.25 20.21 -22.25
C ALA A 71 7.91 21.62 -22.76
N ASN A 72 8.21 21.90 -24.02
CA ASN A 72 7.90 23.19 -24.64
C ASN A 72 6.39 23.44 -24.71
N ILE A 73 5.60 22.43 -25.08
CA ILE A 73 4.14 22.55 -25.10
C ILE A 73 3.58 22.83 -23.70
N ILE A 74 4.13 22.20 -22.66
CA ILE A 74 3.75 22.46 -21.26
C ILE A 74 4.04 23.92 -20.89
N LYS A 75 5.24 24.42 -21.21
CA LYS A 75 5.64 25.82 -20.95
C LYS A 75 4.75 26.81 -21.68
N ASP A 76 4.57 26.62 -22.98
CA ASP A 76 3.72 27.49 -23.82
C ASP A 76 2.28 27.51 -23.29
N LYS A 77 1.72 26.36 -22.90
CA LYS A 77 0.37 26.29 -22.33
C LYS A 77 0.29 26.92 -20.95
N ALA A 78 1.34 26.84 -20.14
CA ALA A 78 1.38 27.43 -18.80
C ALA A 78 1.49 28.96 -18.85
N GLU A 79 2.23 29.51 -19.81
CA GLU A 79 2.35 30.96 -20.01
C GLU A 79 1.05 31.57 -20.55
N ASN A 80 0.34 30.86 -21.44
CA ASN A 80 -0.81 31.41 -22.15
C ASN A 80 -2.16 31.20 -21.43
N ASN A 81 -2.29 30.24 -20.51
CA ASN A 81 -3.57 29.88 -19.90
C ASN A 81 -3.63 30.18 -18.40
N LYS A 82 -4.65 30.94 -17.99
CA LYS A 82 -4.98 31.12 -16.56
C LYS A 82 -5.60 29.87 -15.92
N GLU A 83 -6.31 29.08 -16.73
CA GLU A 83 -6.90 27.81 -16.31
C GLU A 83 -6.24 26.68 -17.10
N TYR A 84 -5.72 25.70 -16.37
CA TYR A 84 -5.00 24.60 -16.98
C TYR A 84 -5.95 23.61 -17.64
N SER A 85 -5.81 23.46 -18.96
CA SER A 85 -6.57 22.48 -19.74
C SER A 85 -6.26 21.07 -19.28
N SER A 86 -7.21 20.15 -19.50
CA SER A 86 -7.03 18.75 -19.13
C SER A 86 -5.87 18.08 -19.88
N GLU A 87 -5.57 18.59 -21.05
CA GLU A 87 -4.45 18.22 -21.92
C GLU A 87 -3.12 18.67 -21.33
N THR A 88 -3.08 19.83 -20.67
CA THR A 88 -1.88 20.30 -19.94
C THR A 88 -1.55 19.33 -18.79
N VAL A 89 -2.57 18.92 -18.03
CA VAL A 89 -2.41 17.94 -16.94
C VAL A 89 -1.89 16.61 -17.49
N GLN A 90 -2.46 16.11 -18.58
CA GLN A 90 -2.02 14.86 -19.21
C GLN A 90 -0.57 14.94 -19.73
N LEU A 91 -0.20 16.04 -20.40
CA LEU A 91 1.18 16.26 -20.87
C LEU A 91 2.18 16.22 -19.71
N ILE A 92 1.82 16.78 -18.56
CA ILE A 92 2.67 16.77 -17.37
C ILE A 92 2.78 15.37 -16.77
N ILE A 93 1.67 14.62 -16.70
CA ILE A 93 1.69 13.22 -16.27
C ILE A 93 2.64 12.41 -17.18
N ILE A 94 2.49 12.53 -18.50
CA ILE A 94 3.36 11.89 -19.48
C ILE A 94 4.83 12.29 -19.26
N TYR A 95 5.10 13.59 -19.11
CA TYR A 95 6.45 14.09 -18.90
C TYR A 95 7.07 13.52 -17.62
N ILE A 96 6.30 13.48 -16.54
CA ILE A 96 6.73 12.90 -15.25
C ILE A 96 6.99 11.40 -15.39
N GLN A 97 6.11 10.69 -16.09
CA GLN A 97 6.20 9.25 -16.30
C GLN A 97 7.44 8.86 -17.10
N ILE A 98 7.74 9.58 -18.18
CA ILE A 98 8.89 9.29 -19.03
C ILE A 98 10.21 9.65 -18.32
N ASN A 99 10.25 10.73 -17.54
CA ASN A 99 11.44 11.16 -16.79
C ASN A 99 11.69 10.40 -15.48
N LYS A 100 11.05 9.26 -15.27
CA LYS A 100 11.20 8.48 -14.03
C LYS A 100 12.65 8.02 -13.84
N GLY A 101 13.34 8.61 -12.87
CA GLY A 101 14.76 8.34 -12.56
C GLY A 101 15.78 9.19 -13.32
N GLY A 102 15.32 10.09 -14.20
CA GLY A 102 16.13 11.09 -14.89
C GLY A 102 16.07 12.47 -14.20
N PRO A 103 17.02 13.37 -14.50
CA PRO A 103 16.98 14.74 -13.98
C PRO A 103 15.73 15.48 -14.48
N PHE A 104 14.93 15.98 -13.56
CA PHE A 104 13.79 16.82 -13.90
C PHE A 104 14.22 18.25 -14.22
N GLU A 105 13.63 18.83 -15.25
CA GLU A 105 13.78 20.25 -15.51
C GLU A 105 13.01 21.06 -14.44
N CYS A 106 13.71 21.92 -13.69
CA CYS A 106 13.11 22.72 -12.62
C CYS A 106 11.92 23.57 -13.09
N SER A 107 11.96 24.09 -14.33
CA SER A 107 10.89 24.93 -14.89
C SER A 107 9.57 24.17 -15.07
N ILE A 108 9.63 22.92 -15.57
CA ILE A 108 8.44 22.06 -15.71
C ILE A 108 7.92 21.66 -14.33
N PHE A 109 8.82 21.45 -13.38
CA PHE A 109 8.46 21.17 -12.01
C PHE A 109 7.66 22.32 -11.38
N GLU A 110 8.13 23.56 -11.49
CA GLU A 110 7.41 24.75 -11.02
C GLU A 110 6.02 24.89 -11.64
N ILE A 111 5.90 24.60 -12.95
CA ILE A 111 4.60 24.58 -13.64
C ILE A 111 3.69 23.50 -13.05
N PHE A 112 4.20 22.27 -12.86
CA PHE A 112 3.45 21.20 -12.21
C PHE A 112 3.00 21.59 -10.81
N PHE A 113 3.86 22.22 -10.00
CA PHE A 113 3.49 22.70 -8.67
C PHE A 113 2.37 23.71 -8.71
N THR A 114 2.45 24.68 -9.60
CA THR A 114 1.41 25.70 -9.75
C THR A 114 0.07 25.09 -10.16
N ILE A 115 0.09 24.13 -11.09
CA ILE A 115 -1.10 23.38 -11.53
C ILE A 115 -1.71 22.59 -10.38
N PHE A 116 -0.85 21.90 -9.65
CA PHE A 116 -1.24 21.05 -8.55
C PHE A 116 -1.82 21.85 -7.38
N GLU A 117 -1.20 22.97 -7.02
CA GLU A 117 -1.73 23.92 -6.04
C GLU A 117 -3.11 24.45 -6.44
N ASN A 118 -3.26 24.89 -7.69
CA ASN A 118 -4.54 25.37 -8.20
C ASN A 118 -5.61 24.29 -8.17
N ILE A 119 -5.25 23.03 -8.47
CA ILE A 119 -6.16 21.90 -8.38
C ILE A 119 -6.58 21.65 -6.94
N ILE A 120 -5.65 21.62 -5.97
CA ILE A 120 -6.03 21.40 -4.57
C ILE A 120 -6.85 22.55 -4.03
N ASP A 121 -6.51 23.80 -4.38
CA ASP A 121 -7.31 24.96 -3.99
C ASP A 121 -8.72 24.89 -4.58
N ASN A 122 -8.87 24.45 -5.82
CA ASN A 122 -10.17 24.24 -6.45
C ASN A 122 -10.96 23.14 -5.73
N ILE A 123 -10.34 21.97 -5.47
CA ILE A 123 -10.96 20.90 -4.67
C ILE A 123 -11.39 21.43 -3.30
N SER A 124 -10.53 22.16 -2.62
CA SER A 124 -10.77 22.67 -1.26
C SER A 124 -11.90 23.72 -1.22
N ARG A 125 -12.00 24.58 -2.24
CA ARG A 125 -13.03 25.63 -2.31
C ARG A 125 -14.37 25.13 -2.83
N ASN A 126 -14.36 24.21 -3.78
CA ASN A 126 -15.54 23.80 -4.53
C ASN A 126 -15.98 22.37 -4.23
N TRP A 127 -15.54 21.74 -3.14
CA TRP A 127 -15.84 20.34 -2.83
C TRP A 127 -17.34 20.00 -2.88
N GLU A 128 -18.22 20.94 -2.54
CA GLU A 128 -19.69 20.78 -2.64
C GLU A 128 -20.21 20.74 -4.09
N VAL A 129 -19.49 21.38 -5.01
CA VAL A 129 -19.86 21.59 -6.41
C VAL A 129 -19.17 20.61 -7.35
N VAL A 130 -18.04 20.02 -6.96
CA VAL A 130 -17.36 18.98 -7.76
C VAL A 130 -18.21 17.70 -7.71
N ARG A 131 -19.25 17.64 -8.54
CA ARG A 131 -19.98 16.40 -8.89
C ARG A 131 -19.47 15.78 -10.19
N ASN A 132 -18.53 16.43 -10.87
CA ASN A 132 -18.02 15.95 -12.15
C ASN A 132 -16.95 14.89 -11.92
N GLU A 133 -17.35 13.63 -11.96
CA GLU A 133 -16.52 12.44 -11.79
C GLU A 133 -15.25 12.45 -12.66
N ALA A 134 -15.35 12.92 -13.91
CA ALA A 134 -14.22 12.96 -14.84
C ALA A 134 -13.14 13.96 -14.41
N GLN A 135 -13.51 15.03 -13.70
CA GLN A 135 -12.55 15.99 -13.17
C GLN A 135 -11.79 15.40 -11.99
N PHE A 136 -12.46 14.63 -11.12
CA PHE A 136 -11.81 13.96 -10.01
C PHE A 136 -10.77 12.94 -10.46
N LEU A 137 -11.10 12.09 -11.43
CA LEU A 137 -10.17 11.06 -11.92
C LEU A 137 -8.86 11.67 -12.42
N LYS A 138 -8.93 12.78 -13.19
CA LYS A 138 -7.74 13.49 -13.68
C LYS A 138 -6.91 14.11 -12.56
N GLN A 139 -7.56 14.65 -11.53
CA GLN A 139 -6.87 15.17 -10.36
C GLN A 139 -6.18 14.03 -9.60
N ALA A 140 -6.86 12.91 -9.45
CA ALA A 140 -6.33 11.68 -8.88
C ALA A 140 -5.09 11.16 -9.64
N GLN A 141 -5.14 11.11 -10.97
CA GLN A 141 -3.98 10.77 -11.80
C GLN A 141 -2.80 11.72 -11.58
N LEU A 142 -3.06 13.02 -11.40
CA LEU A 142 -2.02 13.99 -11.08
C LEU A 142 -1.37 13.72 -9.71
N PHE A 143 -2.15 13.40 -8.68
CA PHE A 143 -1.60 12.93 -7.39
C PHE A 143 -0.75 11.67 -7.55
N ARG A 144 -1.17 10.73 -8.40
CA ARG A 144 -0.39 9.53 -8.72
C ARG A 144 0.92 9.86 -9.45
N SER A 145 0.97 10.97 -10.21
CA SER A 145 2.21 11.45 -10.80
C SER A 145 3.17 12.04 -9.76
N CYS A 146 2.68 12.62 -8.65
CA CYS A 146 3.55 12.99 -7.52
C CYS A 146 4.33 11.78 -6.99
N TYR A 147 3.72 10.59 -6.99
CA TYR A 147 4.41 9.35 -6.64
C TYR A 147 5.57 9.06 -7.59
N LEU A 148 5.45 9.32 -8.89
CA LEU A 148 6.53 9.00 -9.83
C LEU A 148 7.77 9.89 -9.63
N ILE A 149 7.58 11.09 -9.10
CA ILE A 149 8.66 12.01 -8.70
C ILE A 149 9.53 11.41 -7.58
N ARG A 150 9.00 10.47 -6.77
CA ARG A 150 9.70 9.69 -5.72
C ARG A 150 11.07 9.18 -6.14
N GLN A 151 11.20 8.71 -7.38
CA GLN A 151 12.41 8.02 -7.80
C GLN A 151 13.63 8.92 -7.94
N ASN A 152 13.44 10.24 -7.91
CA ASN A 152 14.55 11.20 -7.97
C ASN A 152 15.17 11.53 -6.61
N ARG A 153 14.78 10.83 -5.53
CA ARG A 153 15.37 10.86 -4.16
C ARG A 153 15.43 12.21 -3.45
N ILE A 154 15.07 13.31 -4.10
CA ILE A 154 15.06 14.66 -3.54
C ILE A 154 13.68 15.25 -3.80
N LEU A 155 12.81 15.24 -2.79
CA LEU A 155 11.63 16.09 -2.76
C LEU A 155 12.07 17.49 -2.28
N PRO A 156 11.87 18.56 -3.06
CA PRO A 156 12.09 19.91 -2.56
C PRO A 156 11.19 20.24 -1.35
N ASN A 157 11.69 21.07 -0.42
CA ASN A 157 10.96 21.45 0.79
C ASN A 157 9.59 22.08 0.50
N CYS A 158 9.42 22.77 -0.63
CA CYS A 158 8.13 23.33 -1.03
C CYS A 158 7.04 22.25 -1.19
N ILE A 159 7.40 21.03 -1.60
CA ILE A 159 6.45 19.91 -1.69
C ILE A 159 5.98 19.49 -0.33
N LEU A 160 6.87 19.50 0.67
CA LEU A 160 6.50 19.16 2.03
C LEU A 160 5.47 20.15 2.55
N ASP A 161 5.67 21.45 2.34
CA ASP A 161 4.72 22.45 2.79
C ASP A 161 3.36 22.29 2.10
N LEU A 162 3.37 21.98 0.80
CA LEU A 162 2.18 21.66 0.03
C LEU A 162 1.45 20.42 0.56
N LEU A 163 2.16 19.31 0.75
CA LEU A 163 1.62 18.07 1.33
C LEU A 163 0.96 18.38 2.68
N LYS A 164 1.64 19.13 3.54
CA LYS A 164 1.16 19.48 4.88
C LYS A 164 -0.07 20.39 4.85
N GLN A 165 -0.02 21.45 4.07
CA GLN A 165 -1.02 22.52 4.13
C GLN A 165 -2.25 22.21 3.29
N LYS A 166 -2.10 21.42 2.23
CA LYS A 166 -3.12 21.25 1.20
C LYS A 166 -3.58 19.80 1.05
N ILE A 167 -2.68 18.82 1.10
CA ILE A 167 -3.03 17.39 0.91
C ILE A 167 -3.48 16.74 2.21
N CYS A 168 -2.72 16.88 3.30
CA CYS A 168 -3.08 16.29 4.59
C CYS A 168 -4.52 16.65 5.02
N PRO A 169 -5.03 17.88 4.82
CA PRO A 169 -6.42 18.17 5.13
C PRO A 169 -7.45 17.33 4.37
N LEU A 170 -7.12 16.81 3.19
CA LEU A 170 -8.03 16.01 2.35
C LEU A 170 -8.38 14.65 2.98
N ILE A 171 -7.59 14.16 3.94
CA ILE A 171 -7.93 12.94 4.69
C ILE A 171 -9.19 13.09 5.54
N HIS A 172 -9.56 14.34 5.86
CA HIS A 172 -10.72 14.63 6.70
C HIS A 172 -12.04 14.60 5.92
N ILE A 173 -11.99 14.51 4.58
CA ILE A 173 -13.22 14.50 3.78
C ILE A 173 -13.99 13.20 4.07
N ASN A 174 -15.26 13.32 4.44
CA ASN A 174 -16.08 12.20 4.94
C ASN A 174 -15.43 11.42 6.08
N CYS A 175 -14.79 12.12 7.03
CA CYS A 175 -14.44 11.51 8.29
C CYS A 175 -15.71 11.14 9.07
N ILE A 176 -15.98 9.84 9.23
CA ILE A 176 -17.19 9.32 9.88
C ILE A 176 -17.09 9.39 11.42
N ASN A 177 -15.88 9.27 11.97
CA ASN A 177 -15.69 9.04 13.41
C ASN A 177 -15.30 10.26 14.24
N CYS A 178 -14.98 11.40 13.64
CA CYS A 178 -14.75 12.63 14.41
C CYS A 178 -15.95 13.56 14.27
N THR A 179 -16.94 13.36 15.15
CA THR A 179 -17.98 14.37 15.42
C THR A 179 -17.39 15.72 15.87
N GLN A 180 -16.11 15.75 16.23
CA GLN A 180 -15.33 16.95 16.55
C GLN A 180 -14.43 17.44 15.40
N CYS A 181 -14.44 16.81 14.22
CA CYS A 181 -13.65 17.31 13.09
C CYS A 181 -14.29 18.60 12.57
N GLN A 182 -13.74 19.75 12.98
CA GLN A 182 -14.24 21.08 12.59
C GLN A 182 -14.23 21.32 11.07
N LYS A 183 -13.53 20.48 10.29
CA LYS A 183 -13.42 20.55 8.82
C LYS A 183 -14.29 19.51 8.12
N TRP A 184 -15.30 18.97 8.81
CA TRP A 184 -16.17 17.93 8.26
C TRP A 184 -17.03 18.48 7.12
N ALA A 185 -16.82 17.88 5.95
CA ALA A 185 -17.61 18.05 4.75
C ALA A 185 -18.30 16.71 4.49
N GLN A 186 -19.65 16.67 4.55
CA GLN A 186 -20.42 15.47 4.27
C GLN A 186 -20.76 15.42 2.78
N THR A 187 -20.01 14.61 2.01
CA THR A 187 -20.33 14.30 0.60
C THR A 187 -20.97 12.92 0.50
N GLN A 188 -21.78 12.73 -0.54
CA GLN A 188 -22.24 11.40 -0.91
C GLN A 188 -21.03 10.57 -1.36
N GLU A 189 -20.76 9.45 -0.69
CA GLU A 189 -19.66 8.55 -1.08
C GLU A 189 -20.00 7.85 -2.40
N GLY A 190 -19.46 8.40 -3.50
CA GLY A 190 -19.42 7.75 -4.81
C GLY A 190 -18.09 7.02 -5.05
N PRO A 191 -18.01 6.16 -6.08
CA PRO A 191 -16.81 5.37 -6.39
C PRO A 191 -15.56 6.25 -6.62
N ASN A 192 -15.69 7.34 -7.38
CA ASN A 192 -14.58 8.27 -7.65
C ASN A 192 -14.08 8.97 -6.38
N PHE A 193 -14.97 9.21 -5.43
CA PHE A 193 -14.59 9.83 -4.16
C PHE A 193 -13.78 8.85 -3.29
N ILE A 194 -14.15 7.57 -3.30
CA ILE A 194 -13.36 6.51 -2.66
C ILE A 194 -11.98 6.40 -3.33
N GLU A 195 -11.93 6.49 -4.67
CA GLU A 195 -10.67 6.49 -5.41
C GLU A 195 -9.79 7.70 -5.08
N LEU A 196 -10.35 8.91 -4.96
CA LEU A 196 -9.62 10.09 -4.52
C LEU A 196 -9.06 9.91 -3.10
N LYS A 197 -9.89 9.46 -2.15
CA LYS A 197 -9.43 9.16 -0.78
C LYS A 197 -8.23 8.22 -0.81
N TYR A 198 -8.35 7.14 -1.59
CA TYR A 198 -7.27 6.17 -1.78
C TYR A 198 -6.00 6.84 -2.31
N ILE A 199 -6.10 7.64 -3.37
CA ILE A 199 -4.94 8.28 -3.99
C ILE A 199 -4.30 9.32 -3.07
N VAL A 200 -5.11 10.06 -2.31
CA VAL A 200 -4.62 10.98 -1.29
C VAL A 200 -3.83 10.19 -0.25
N PHE A 201 -4.40 9.11 0.27
CA PHE A 201 -3.69 8.28 1.25
C PHE A 201 -2.42 7.66 0.65
N ASP A 202 -2.45 7.19 -0.60
CA ASP A 202 -1.31 6.62 -1.33
C ASP A 202 -0.19 7.63 -1.50
N CYS A 203 -0.52 8.83 -1.95
CA CYS A 203 0.43 9.93 -2.03
C CYS A 203 1.07 10.24 -0.66
N LEU A 204 0.27 10.32 0.41
CA LEU A 204 0.77 10.63 1.75
C LEU A 204 1.66 9.53 2.29
N TYR A 205 1.27 8.27 2.12
CA TYR A 205 2.09 7.12 2.48
C TYR A 205 3.42 7.12 1.73
N GLU A 206 3.38 7.26 0.41
CA GLU A 206 4.57 7.20 -0.42
C GLU A 206 5.54 8.34 -0.11
N CYS A 207 5.01 9.55 0.12
CA CYS A 207 5.81 10.68 0.59
C CYS A 207 6.42 10.42 1.98
N SER A 208 5.71 9.72 2.88
CA SER A 208 6.23 9.38 4.21
C SER A 208 7.40 8.41 4.14
N GLN A 209 7.46 7.53 3.14
CA GLN A 209 8.56 6.59 3.00
C GLN A 209 9.87 7.26 2.55
N ILE A 210 9.79 8.44 1.94
CA ILE A 210 10.95 9.14 1.35
C ILE A 210 11.46 10.22 2.28
N VAL A 211 10.54 11.00 2.86
CA VAL A 211 10.89 12.22 3.55
C VAL A 211 10.69 12.03 5.04
N GLU A 212 11.78 11.70 5.73
CA GLU A 212 11.80 11.43 7.18
C GLU A 212 11.03 12.50 8.00
N PRO A 213 11.24 13.82 7.78
CA PRO A 213 10.49 14.83 8.52
C PRO A 213 8.98 14.78 8.28
N PHE A 214 8.54 14.38 7.09
CA PHE A 214 7.13 14.21 6.76
C PHE A 214 6.54 12.98 7.45
N ARG A 215 7.29 11.88 7.45
CA ARG A 215 6.94 10.65 8.18
C ARG A 215 6.72 10.90 9.66
N ILE A 216 7.71 11.53 10.30
CA ILE A 216 7.66 11.89 11.71
C ILE A 216 6.47 12.81 11.97
N MET A 217 6.16 13.73 11.07
CA MET A 217 5.01 14.61 11.21
C MET A 217 3.68 13.83 11.12
N LEU A 218 3.50 12.93 10.15
CA LEU A 218 2.30 12.11 10.05
C LEU A 218 2.09 11.25 11.29
N GLN A 219 3.17 10.68 11.83
CA GLN A 219 3.14 9.85 13.04
C GLN A 219 2.77 10.65 14.29
N ASN A 220 3.28 11.88 14.42
CA ASN A 220 2.99 12.73 15.58
C ASN A 220 1.61 13.41 15.49
N ASN A 221 0.96 13.39 14.33
CA ASN A 221 -0.38 13.94 14.16
C ASN A 221 -1.42 12.83 14.41
N HIS A 222 -1.83 12.65 15.66
CA HIS A 222 -2.79 11.60 16.07
C HIS A 222 -4.08 11.59 15.24
N ASN A 223 -4.57 12.77 14.84
CA ASN A 223 -5.75 12.89 13.98
C ASN A 223 -5.56 12.19 12.62
N PHE A 224 -4.33 12.17 12.10
CA PHE A 224 -4.03 11.50 10.84
C PHE A 224 -4.30 10.01 10.93
N VAL A 225 -3.75 9.39 11.97
CA VAL A 225 -3.77 7.96 12.16
C VAL A 225 -5.20 7.46 12.40
N GLU A 226 -5.97 8.15 13.24
CA GLU A 226 -7.38 7.82 13.46
C GLU A 226 -8.21 7.85 12.17
N HIS A 227 -8.00 8.85 11.33
CA HIS A 227 -8.69 8.95 10.03
C HIS A 227 -8.22 7.90 9.04
N TYR A 228 -6.94 7.55 9.09
CA TYR A 228 -6.36 6.53 8.24
C TYR A 228 -6.87 5.13 8.57
N ILE A 229 -7.00 4.81 9.86
CA ILE A 229 -7.42 3.48 10.34
C ILE A 229 -8.93 3.30 10.27
N SER A 230 -9.71 4.39 10.39
CA SER A 230 -11.18 4.31 10.43
C SER A 230 -11.79 3.51 9.26
N PRO A 231 -11.40 3.71 7.99
CA PRO A 231 -11.89 2.88 6.88
C PRO A 231 -11.54 1.39 7.03
N LEU A 232 -10.35 1.07 7.55
CA LEU A 232 -9.92 -0.30 7.81
C LEU A 232 -10.79 -0.96 8.90
N ILE A 233 -11.07 -0.24 9.99
CA ILE A 233 -11.97 -0.71 11.06
C ILE A 233 -13.39 -0.92 10.53
N GLN A 234 -13.90 0.03 9.74
CA GLN A 234 -15.25 -0.08 9.17
C GLN A 234 -15.37 -1.30 8.26
N LEU A 235 -14.35 -1.54 7.44
CA LEU A 235 -14.27 -2.73 6.59
C LEU A 235 -14.21 -4.02 7.42
N ALA A 236 -13.38 -4.07 8.46
CA ALA A 236 -13.29 -5.24 9.32
C ALA A 236 -14.63 -5.54 10.02
N ARG A 237 -15.38 -4.51 10.42
CA ARG A 237 -16.73 -4.67 11.01
C ARG A 237 -17.77 -5.11 10.00
N SER A 238 -17.71 -4.63 8.76
CA SER A 238 -18.68 -5.05 7.74
C SER A 238 -18.56 -6.54 7.43
N TYR A 239 -17.34 -7.08 7.52
CA TYR A 239 -17.07 -8.52 7.40
C TYR A 239 -17.82 -9.38 8.44
N GLU A 240 -17.86 -8.96 9.70
CA GLU A 240 -18.51 -9.73 10.77
C GLU A 240 -20.01 -9.87 10.59
N SER A 241 -20.64 -8.91 9.93
CA SER A 241 -22.10 -8.79 9.91
C SER A 241 -22.82 -9.94 9.19
N LYS A 242 -22.15 -10.77 8.38
CA LYS A 242 -22.68 -11.89 7.54
C LYS A 242 -23.88 -11.56 6.61
N THR A 243 -24.62 -10.49 6.85
CA THR A 243 -25.87 -10.12 6.18
C THR A 243 -25.68 -9.28 4.92
N GLN A 244 -24.43 -8.98 4.52
CA GLN A 244 -24.14 -8.11 3.37
C GLN A 244 -23.17 -8.73 2.34
N ILE A 245 -23.16 -10.07 2.20
CA ILE A 245 -22.39 -10.74 1.13
C ILE A 245 -22.83 -10.27 -0.28
N ASN A 246 -24.06 -9.75 -0.43
CA ASN A 246 -24.64 -9.47 -1.75
C ASN A 246 -24.50 -8.05 -2.30
N HIS A 247 -24.14 -7.02 -1.52
CA HIS A 247 -24.07 -5.66 -2.08
C HIS A 247 -23.05 -4.77 -1.35
N HIS A 248 -22.07 -4.25 -2.10
CA HIS A 248 -21.42 -2.93 -1.98
C HIS A 248 -19.91 -2.82 -1.82
N LEU A 249 -19.13 -3.89 -1.64
CA LEU A 249 -17.69 -3.76 -1.85
C LEU A 249 -17.40 -3.89 -3.36
N ASN A 250 -17.50 -2.76 -4.06
CA ASN A 250 -17.05 -2.65 -5.45
C ASN A 250 -15.60 -3.15 -5.51
N LEU A 251 -15.20 -3.82 -6.58
CA LEU A 251 -13.82 -4.29 -6.78
C LEU A 251 -12.78 -3.18 -6.51
N GLU A 252 -13.14 -1.93 -6.81
CA GLU A 252 -12.38 -0.71 -6.52
C GLU A 252 -12.11 -0.49 -5.01
N SER A 253 -13.05 -0.83 -4.13
CA SER A 253 -12.84 -0.69 -2.68
C SER A 253 -11.78 -1.67 -2.17
N LEU A 254 -11.58 -2.83 -2.81
CA LEU A 254 -10.54 -3.80 -2.42
C LEU A 254 -9.11 -3.28 -2.67
N ASN A 255 -8.92 -2.47 -3.73
CA ASN A 255 -7.63 -1.81 -3.97
C ASN A 255 -7.30 -0.81 -2.85
N CYS A 256 -8.32 -0.13 -2.32
CA CYS A 256 -8.16 0.75 -1.17
C CYS A 256 -7.72 -0.04 0.07
N VAL A 257 -8.29 -1.21 0.34
CA VAL A 257 -7.91 -2.06 1.48
C VAL A 257 -6.44 -2.47 1.42
N ASP A 258 -6.03 -2.97 0.27
CA ASP A 258 -4.66 -3.45 0.01
C ASP A 258 -3.61 -2.39 0.35
N PHE A 259 -3.94 -1.15 0.01
CA PHE A 259 -3.13 0.01 0.30
C PHE A 259 -3.24 0.46 1.77
N LEU A 260 -4.45 0.54 2.32
CA LEU A 260 -4.69 0.90 3.73
C LEU A 260 -3.89 -0.02 4.67
N VAL A 261 -3.95 -1.33 4.42
CA VAL A 261 -3.16 -2.33 5.15
C VAL A 261 -1.67 -2.03 5.06
N THR A 262 -1.17 -1.66 3.87
CA THR A 262 0.24 -1.36 3.65
C THR A 262 0.68 -0.14 4.46
N ALA A 263 0.00 1.00 4.35
CA ALA A 263 0.47 2.20 5.05
C ALA A 263 0.21 2.17 6.54
N THR A 264 -0.90 1.60 7.01
CA THR A 264 -1.18 1.44 8.44
C THR A 264 -0.02 0.76 9.14
N SER A 265 0.60 -0.21 8.48
CA SER A 265 1.66 -1.01 9.09
C SER A 265 2.98 -0.29 9.16
N GLU A 266 3.29 0.52 8.15
CA GLU A 266 4.43 1.41 8.22
C GLU A 266 4.24 2.51 9.27
N LEU A 267 3.01 2.98 9.48
CA LEU A 267 2.71 3.86 10.59
C LEU A 267 2.97 3.15 11.93
N ILE A 268 2.53 1.90 12.10
CA ILE A 268 2.78 1.09 13.31
C ILE A 268 4.28 0.80 13.51
N ARG A 269 5.02 0.46 12.45
CA ARG A 269 6.43 0.05 12.53
C ARG A 269 7.34 1.12 13.10
N HIS A 270 7.06 2.38 12.79
CA HIS A 270 7.93 3.51 13.12
C HIS A 270 7.41 4.40 14.23
N SER A 271 6.16 4.17 14.67
CA SER A 271 5.58 4.89 15.78
C SER A 271 6.13 4.36 17.11
N ASN A 272 7.32 4.83 17.49
CA ASN A 272 7.81 4.68 18.87
C ASN A 272 6.91 5.41 19.91
N LYS A 273 5.82 6.05 19.47
CA LYS A 273 4.98 7.00 20.22
C LYS A 273 3.48 6.80 20.05
N PHE A 274 2.98 5.63 19.63
CA PHE A 274 1.54 5.38 19.78
C PHE A 274 1.20 5.23 21.27
N TYR A 275 1.00 6.38 21.93
CA TYR A 275 0.51 6.43 23.30
C TYR A 275 -0.97 6.06 23.40
N ASP A 276 -1.68 6.00 22.27
CA ASP A 276 -3.06 5.53 22.27
C ASP A 276 -3.14 4.03 22.02
N LYS A 277 -3.09 3.30 23.13
CA LYS A 277 -3.35 1.87 23.24
C LYS A 277 -4.59 1.44 22.45
N PHE A 278 -5.62 2.28 22.41
CA PHE A 278 -6.89 1.99 21.74
C PHE A 278 -6.75 1.92 20.22
N VAL A 279 -5.98 2.84 19.63
CA VAL A 279 -5.74 2.91 18.19
C VAL A 279 -4.96 1.68 17.72
N ILE A 280 -3.89 1.30 18.42
CA ILE A 280 -3.15 0.06 18.11
C ILE A 280 -4.08 -1.14 18.18
N LEU A 281 -4.79 -1.31 19.31
CA LEU A 281 -5.61 -2.49 19.54
C LEU A 281 -6.70 -2.65 18.46
N SER A 282 -7.43 -1.58 18.16
CA SER A 282 -8.48 -1.59 17.12
C SER A 282 -7.93 -1.81 15.72
N THR A 283 -6.70 -1.37 15.44
CA THR A 283 -6.02 -1.65 14.19
C THR A 283 -5.63 -3.11 14.06
N LEU A 284 -5.01 -3.68 15.09
CA LEU A 284 -4.60 -5.08 15.11
C LEU A 284 -5.81 -6.00 15.01
N ASP A 285 -6.89 -5.70 15.74
CA ASP A 285 -8.17 -6.41 15.66
C ASP A 285 -8.72 -6.40 14.22
N SER A 286 -8.66 -5.24 13.57
CA SER A 286 -9.10 -5.10 12.16
C SER A 286 -8.24 -5.92 11.21
N LEU A 287 -6.91 -5.89 11.36
CA LEU A 287 -5.98 -6.67 10.55
C LEU A 287 -6.19 -8.17 10.76
N ILE A 288 -6.40 -8.63 12.00
CA ILE A 288 -6.70 -10.03 12.32
C ILE A 288 -7.99 -10.48 11.64
N LYS A 289 -9.06 -9.68 11.72
CA LYS A 289 -10.32 -9.99 11.02
C LYS A 289 -10.12 -10.06 9.51
N LEU A 290 -9.38 -9.10 8.94
CA LEU A 290 -9.14 -9.06 7.50
C LEU A 290 -8.17 -10.14 7.01
N SER A 291 -7.32 -10.68 7.88
CA SER A 291 -6.44 -11.81 7.56
C SER A 291 -7.18 -13.11 7.28
N SER A 292 -8.43 -13.22 7.75
CA SER A 292 -9.36 -14.33 7.49
C SER A 292 -10.50 -13.91 6.55
N TYR A 293 -10.41 -12.73 5.92
CA TYR A 293 -11.49 -12.15 5.11
C TYR A 293 -11.92 -13.09 3.99
N GLN A 294 -13.19 -13.51 4.07
CA GLN A 294 -13.88 -14.35 3.08
C GLN A 294 -13.09 -15.62 2.72
N GLN A 295 -12.42 -16.18 3.72
CA GLN A 295 -11.77 -17.48 3.58
C GLN A 295 -12.83 -18.55 3.26
N ASN A 296 -12.50 -19.46 2.34
CA ASN A 296 -13.39 -20.49 1.80
C ASN A 296 -14.58 -19.98 0.96
N ILE A 297 -14.55 -18.72 0.51
CA ILE A 297 -15.56 -18.17 -0.41
C ILE A 297 -14.93 -17.96 -1.79
N HIS A 298 -15.31 -18.81 -2.74
CA HIS A 298 -14.89 -18.70 -4.14
C HIS A 298 -16.00 -18.07 -4.97
N LEU A 299 -15.79 -16.84 -5.44
CA LEU A 299 -16.76 -16.15 -6.31
C LEU A 299 -16.33 -16.19 -7.77
N ASN A 300 -15.13 -15.69 -8.05
CA ASN A 300 -14.50 -15.70 -9.37
C ASN A 300 -13.00 -15.43 -9.23
N PRO A 301 -12.17 -15.83 -10.21
CA PRO A 301 -10.72 -15.73 -10.08
C PRO A 301 -10.18 -14.34 -9.78
N LEU A 302 -10.80 -13.26 -10.31
CA LEU A 302 -10.34 -11.89 -10.05
C LEU A 302 -10.64 -11.48 -8.60
N TYR A 303 -11.81 -11.85 -8.10
CA TYR A 303 -12.21 -11.58 -6.72
C TYR A 303 -11.38 -12.38 -5.73
N ASP A 304 -11.24 -13.69 -5.97
CA ASP A 304 -10.51 -14.62 -5.11
C ASP A 304 -9.03 -14.22 -5.01
N ASN A 305 -8.41 -13.81 -6.11
CA ASN A 305 -7.04 -13.28 -6.11
C ASN A 305 -6.89 -12.01 -5.26
N ARG A 306 -7.89 -11.12 -5.27
CA ARG A 306 -7.86 -9.88 -4.48
C ARG A 306 -8.06 -10.14 -3.00
N THR A 307 -9.01 -10.98 -2.63
CA THR A 307 -9.22 -11.34 -1.23
C THR A 307 -8.00 -12.08 -0.67
N ALA A 308 -7.40 -12.99 -1.45
CA ALA A 308 -6.13 -13.62 -1.11
C ALA A 308 -4.99 -12.60 -0.93
N SER A 309 -4.91 -11.57 -1.79
CA SER A 309 -3.93 -10.48 -1.62
C SER A 309 -4.13 -9.72 -0.32
N ILE A 310 -5.38 -9.35 0.02
CA ILE A 310 -5.70 -8.65 1.28
C ILE A 310 -5.32 -9.51 2.48
N ARG A 311 -5.73 -10.79 2.50
CA ARG A 311 -5.39 -11.72 3.58
C ARG A 311 -3.89 -11.84 3.76
N ARG A 312 -3.15 -12.11 2.67
CA ARG A 312 -1.69 -12.21 2.67
C ARG A 312 -1.04 -10.95 3.22
N LYS A 313 -1.44 -9.76 2.72
CA LYS A 313 -0.88 -8.51 3.22
C LYS A 313 -1.19 -8.31 4.69
N CYS A 314 -2.43 -8.50 5.13
CA CYS A 314 -2.77 -8.39 6.56
C CYS A 314 -1.89 -9.29 7.44
N ARG A 315 -1.64 -10.55 7.02
CA ARG A 315 -0.74 -11.47 7.74
C ARG A 315 0.71 -11.02 7.72
N GLU A 316 1.24 -10.55 6.58
CA GLU A 316 2.58 -9.97 6.50
C GLU A 316 2.74 -8.79 7.47
N ARG A 317 1.72 -7.94 7.54
CA ARG A 317 1.71 -6.78 8.43
C ARG A 317 1.63 -7.18 9.91
N LEU A 318 0.78 -8.13 10.27
CA LEU A 318 0.72 -8.67 11.63
C LEU A 318 2.05 -9.34 12.01
N ARG A 319 2.72 -10.01 11.07
CA ARG A 319 4.07 -10.56 11.27
C ARG A 319 5.10 -9.46 11.53
N GLU A 320 5.06 -8.34 10.81
CA GLU A 320 5.94 -7.20 11.08
C GLU A 320 5.73 -6.67 12.50
N VAL A 321 4.48 -6.51 12.95
CA VAL A 321 4.17 -6.13 14.33
C VAL A 321 4.67 -7.20 15.31
N GLN A 322 4.53 -8.47 14.97
CA GLN A 322 5.04 -9.59 15.79
C GLN A 322 6.57 -9.59 15.90
N ILE A 323 7.32 -9.22 14.85
CA ILE A 323 8.79 -9.22 14.88
C ILE A 323 9.32 -7.96 15.58
N TYR A 324 8.71 -6.80 15.32
CA TYR A 324 9.25 -5.50 15.71
C TYR A 324 8.53 -4.87 16.92
N GLY A 325 7.32 -5.32 17.25
CA GLY A 325 6.53 -4.79 18.35
C GLY A 325 7.15 -5.06 19.72
N ASN A 326 6.92 -4.15 20.66
CA ASN A 326 7.26 -4.33 22.06
C ASN A 326 6.26 -5.27 22.74
N TYR A 327 6.47 -5.52 24.03
CA TYR A 327 5.61 -6.43 24.82
C TYR A 327 4.11 -6.13 24.72
N LEU A 328 3.71 -4.84 24.69
CA LEU A 328 2.30 -4.45 24.64
C LEU A 328 1.65 -4.90 23.33
N GLU A 329 2.30 -4.67 22.18
CA GLU A 329 1.74 -5.12 20.90
C GLU A 329 1.72 -6.65 20.79
N GLN A 330 2.74 -7.35 21.30
CA GLN A 330 2.72 -8.82 21.37
C GLN A 330 1.53 -9.32 22.19
N SER A 331 1.27 -8.69 23.34
CA SER A 331 0.13 -9.07 24.20
C SER A 331 -1.21 -8.88 23.49
N PHE A 332 -1.35 -7.84 22.66
CA PHE A 332 -2.55 -7.66 21.86
C PHE A 332 -2.70 -8.73 20.79
N LEU A 333 -1.64 -9.03 20.05
CA LEU A 333 -1.68 -10.08 19.03
C LEU A 333 -2.16 -11.41 19.61
N VAL A 334 -1.58 -11.85 20.73
CA VAL A 334 -2.01 -13.08 21.41
C VAL A 334 -3.46 -12.95 21.88
N SER A 335 -3.83 -11.88 22.59
CA SER A 335 -5.19 -11.70 23.12
C SER A 335 -6.29 -11.60 22.05
N LEU A 336 -5.93 -11.18 20.84
CA LEU A 336 -6.85 -11.07 19.70
C LEU A 336 -6.90 -12.36 18.86
N GLY A 337 -6.21 -13.42 19.26
CA GLY A 337 -6.21 -14.71 18.57
C GLY A 337 -5.36 -14.72 17.29
N TYR A 338 -4.27 -13.96 17.25
CA TYR A 338 -3.34 -14.01 16.12
C TYR A 338 -2.75 -15.42 15.91
N THR A 339 -2.54 -16.18 16.99
CA THR A 339 -2.09 -17.57 16.92
C THR A 339 -3.04 -18.43 16.11
N LYS A 340 -4.34 -18.31 16.39
CA LYS A 340 -5.40 -19.00 15.65
C LYS A 340 -5.41 -18.65 14.17
N VAL A 341 -5.22 -17.37 13.83
CA VAL A 341 -5.09 -16.94 12.43
C VAL A 341 -3.93 -17.65 11.74
N GLN A 342 -2.79 -17.78 12.41
CA GLN A 342 -1.61 -18.46 11.86
C GLN A 342 -1.86 -19.95 11.63
N VAL A 343 -2.46 -20.66 12.60
CA VAL A 343 -2.84 -22.08 12.44
C VAL A 343 -3.82 -22.25 11.29
N THR A 344 -4.87 -21.43 11.24
CA THR A 344 -5.92 -21.52 10.20
C THR A 344 -5.34 -21.24 8.81
N SER A 345 -4.47 -20.24 8.68
CA SER A 345 -3.80 -19.94 7.41
C SER A 345 -2.90 -21.08 6.96
N PHE A 346 -2.23 -21.74 7.92
CA PHE A 346 -1.35 -22.86 7.64
C PHE A 346 -2.13 -24.10 7.19
N GLY A 347 -3.18 -24.52 7.90
CA GLY A 347 -3.98 -25.70 7.52
C GLY A 347 -4.74 -25.56 6.19
N ILE A 348 -4.95 -24.32 5.72
CA ILE A 348 -5.58 -24.05 4.42
C ILE A 348 -4.53 -23.89 3.30
N ALA A 349 -3.25 -23.71 3.65
CA ALA A 349 -2.18 -23.59 2.67
C ALA A 349 -1.99 -24.91 1.91
N GLY A 350 -1.88 -24.85 0.57
CA GLY A 350 -1.82 -26.06 -0.27
C GLY A 350 -3.17 -26.61 -0.75
N GLY A 351 -4.30 -26.02 -0.30
CA GLY A 351 -5.62 -26.27 -0.89
C GLY A 351 -5.78 -25.65 -2.28
N VAL A 352 -6.66 -26.23 -3.12
CA VAL A 352 -6.93 -25.71 -4.47
C VAL A 352 -7.56 -24.31 -4.39
N GLY A 353 -6.77 -23.28 -4.71
CA GLY A 353 -7.28 -21.95 -5.06
C GLY A 353 -7.09 -20.83 -4.03
N GLU A 354 -6.61 -21.10 -2.81
CA GLU A 354 -6.44 -20.02 -1.81
C GLU A 354 -4.97 -19.63 -1.60
N GLU A 355 -4.06 -20.58 -1.55
CA GLU A 355 -2.69 -20.33 -1.10
C GLU A 355 -1.67 -21.29 -1.79
N ASP A 356 -0.81 -20.73 -2.65
CA ASP A 356 0.31 -21.42 -3.35
C ASP A 356 1.29 -22.06 -2.35
N ASP A 357 2.10 -23.05 -2.75
CA ASP A 357 3.09 -23.73 -1.91
C ASP A 357 4.06 -22.76 -1.20
N ARG A 358 4.32 -21.61 -1.83
CA ARG A 358 5.09 -20.51 -1.23
C ARG A 358 4.46 -19.97 0.06
N ASN A 359 3.14 -20.00 0.16
CA ASN A 359 2.40 -19.57 1.35
C ASN A 359 2.50 -20.58 2.49
N VAL A 360 2.56 -21.89 2.21
CA VAL A 360 2.82 -22.92 3.25
C VAL A 360 4.15 -22.61 3.94
N LYS A 361 5.22 -22.42 3.15
CA LYS A 361 6.55 -22.10 3.69
C LYS A 361 6.57 -20.80 4.49
N LEU A 362 5.79 -19.81 4.05
CA LEU A 362 5.66 -18.51 4.71
C LEU A 362 4.88 -18.63 6.02
N ALA A 363 3.75 -19.36 6.04
CA ALA A 363 2.95 -19.60 7.23
C ALA A 363 3.74 -20.35 8.31
N VAL A 364 4.46 -21.41 7.93
CA VAL A 364 5.40 -22.12 8.84
C VAL A 364 6.44 -21.15 9.40
N GLN A 365 7.03 -20.30 8.56
CA GLN A 365 7.99 -19.30 9.03
C GLN A 365 7.36 -18.33 10.03
N GLN A 366 6.13 -17.88 9.78
CA GLN A 366 5.41 -16.95 10.64
C GLN A 366 5.13 -17.55 12.01
N ILE A 367 4.75 -18.82 12.09
CA ILE A 367 4.55 -19.52 13.36
C ILE A 367 5.88 -19.67 14.12
N ILE A 368 6.97 -20.04 13.42
CA ILE A 368 8.30 -20.11 14.03
C ILE A 368 8.71 -18.73 14.59
N ASP A 369 8.60 -17.68 13.79
CA ASP A 369 8.97 -16.32 14.17
C ASP A 369 8.16 -15.83 15.38
N LEU A 370 6.85 -16.14 15.42
CA LEU A 370 5.94 -15.84 16.54
C LEU A 370 6.48 -16.43 17.83
N PHE A 371 6.69 -17.75 17.87
CA PHE A 371 7.16 -18.41 19.08
C PHE A 371 8.59 -18.03 19.44
N GLU A 372 9.48 -17.82 18.46
CA GLU A 372 10.85 -17.38 18.75
C GLU A 372 10.89 -15.99 19.38
N THR A 373 10.05 -15.07 18.91
CA THR A 373 9.98 -13.70 19.42
C THR A 373 9.34 -13.67 20.80
N LEU A 374 8.26 -14.43 21.02
CA LEU A 374 7.65 -14.57 22.35
C LEU A 374 8.61 -15.20 23.39
N ARG A 375 9.63 -15.96 22.97
CA ARG A 375 10.63 -16.50 23.89
C ARG A 375 11.81 -15.57 24.14
N GLN A 376 12.31 -14.95 23.08
CA GLN A 376 13.62 -14.28 23.11
C GLN A 376 13.53 -12.81 23.50
N GLY A 377 12.35 -12.19 23.45
CA GLY A 377 12.30 -10.74 23.29
C GLY A 377 12.06 -10.37 21.83
N SER A 378 11.58 -9.14 21.61
CA SER A 378 11.74 -8.51 20.31
C SER A 378 13.24 -8.37 20.03
N ILE A 379 13.67 -8.64 18.80
CA ILE A 379 15.08 -8.51 18.37
C ILE A 379 15.64 -7.12 18.69
N ILE A 380 14.77 -6.10 18.73
CA ILE A 380 15.13 -4.69 18.95
C ILE A 380 15.11 -4.32 20.44
N TYR A 381 14.26 -4.97 21.26
CA TYR A 381 14.03 -4.59 22.66
C TYR A 381 14.49 -5.71 23.61
N GLN A 382 15.79 -5.74 23.92
CA GLN A 382 16.40 -6.71 24.84
C GLN A 382 16.40 -6.24 26.30
N ALA A 383 15.25 -5.79 26.82
CA ALA A 383 15.12 -5.47 28.25
C ALA A 383 14.73 -6.73 29.06
N TYR A 384 15.45 -7.02 30.15
CA TYR A 384 15.27 -8.25 30.94
C TYR A 384 13.84 -8.47 31.49
N GLN A 385 13.11 -7.40 31.82
CA GLN A 385 11.73 -7.50 32.31
C GLN A 385 10.71 -7.88 31.21
N GLU A 386 10.96 -7.51 29.95
CA GLU A 386 10.06 -7.84 28.85
C GLU A 386 10.11 -9.35 28.53
N ILE A 387 11.27 -9.99 28.70
CA ILE A 387 11.48 -11.41 28.41
C ILE A 387 10.58 -12.31 29.29
N ILE A 388 10.43 -11.99 30.58
CA ILE A 388 9.61 -12.81 31.50
C ILE A 388 8.13 -12.75 31.11
N LEU A 389 7.63 -11.55 30.77
CA LEU A 389 6.23 -11.38 30.40
C LEU A 389 5.92 -12.02 29.05
N GLN A 390 6.87 -12.00 28.12
CA GLN A 390 6.70 -12.67 26.83
C GLN A 390 6.68 -14.21 26.96
N GLN A 391 7.40 -14.80 27.92
CA GLN A 391 7.30 -16.24 28.20
C GLN A 391 5.89 -16.67 28.64
N LEU A 392 5.17 -15.82 29.40
CA LEU A 392 3.77 -16.07 29.75
C LEU A 392 2.86 -16.00 28.52
N LEU A 393 3.07 -15.01 27.65
CA LEU A 393 2.35 -14.92 26.37
C LEU A 393 2.62 -16.13 25.46
N CYS A 394 3.86 -16.63 25.46
CA CYS A 394 4.25 -17.84 24.73
C CYS A 394 3.42 -19.04 25.16
N LYS A 395 3.12 -19.16 26.46
CA LYS A 395 2.26 -20.22 27.00
C LYS A 395 0.85 -20.13 26.41
N VAL A 396 0.23 -18.95 26.49
CA VAL A 396 -1.14 -18.72 26.01
C VAL A 396 -1.22 -18.97 24.50
N ALA A 397 -0.25 -18.44 23.73
CA ALA A 397 -0.20 -18.68 22.29
C ALA A 397 0.00 -20.17 21.96
N PHE A 398 0.80 -20.90 22.74
CA PHE A 398 0.99 -22.33 22.53
C PHE A 398 -0.28 -23.14 22.84
N GLU A 399 -0.98 -22.81 23.94
CA GLU A 399 -2.27 -23.43 24.27
C GLU A 399 -3.31 -23.18 23.16
N GLU A 400 -3.42 -21.94 22.65
CA GLU A 400 -4.28 -21.64 21.48
C GLU A 400 -3.84 -22.41 20.23
N PHE A 401 -2.54 -22.56 20.01
CA PHE A 401 -2.00 -23.28 18.86
C PHE A 401 -2.39 -24.76 18.90
N GLU A 402 -2.29 -25.39 20.07
CA GLU A 402 -2.69 -26.78 20.30
C GLU A 402 -4.21 -26.95 20.19
N GLU A 403 -4.99 -26.06 20.80
CA GLU A 403 -6.47 -26.09 20.76
C GLU A 403 -7.05 -25.97 19.34
N GLU A 404 -6.40 -25.19 18.46
CA GLU A 404 -6.80 -25.05 17.06
C GLU A 404 -6.24 -26.16 16.14
N GLY A 405 -5.60 -27.18 16.69
CA GLY A 405 -5.10 -28.33 15.95
C GLY A 405 -3.79 -28.05 15.20
N GLY A 406 -3.00 -27.06 15.63
CA GLY A 406 -1.78 -26.66 14.94
C GLY A 406 -0.72 -27.76 14.89
N MET A 407 -0.69 -28.67 15.86
CA MET A 407 0.21 -29.82 15.87
C MET A 407 -0.17 -30.84 14.79
N GLU A 408 -1.46 -31.12 14.66
CA GLU A 408 -2.04 -32.00 13.66
C GLU A 408 -1.77 -31.47 12.25
N GLU A 409 -1.91 -30.15 12.04
CA GLU A 409 -1.59 -29.53 10.75
C GLU A 409 -0.10 -29.62 10.42
N ILE A 410 0.80 -29.52 11.41
CA ILE A 410 2.24 -29.68 11.16
C ILE A 410 2.54 -31.10 10.71
N ASP A 411 1.98 -32.08 11.43
CA ASP A 411 2.17 -33.50 11.11
C ASP A 411 1.60 -33.84 9.71
N SER A 412 0.47 -33.23 9.33
CA SER A 412 -0.14 -33.42 8.00
C SER A 412 0.77 -32.91 6.87
N HIS A 413 1.39 -31.74 7.06
CA HIS A 413 2.26 -31.12 6.05
C HIS A 413 3.68 -31.70 6.00
N ILE A 414 4.22 -32.23 7.11
CA ILE A 414 5.52 -32.93 7.13
C ILE A 414 5.53 -34.11 6.15
N ILE A 415 4.41 -34.83 6.04
CA ILE A 415 4.29 -36.01 5.17
C ILE A 415 4.33 -35.63 3.68
N ILE A 416 3.93 -34.39 3.34
CA ILE A 416 3.73 -33.95 1.97
C ILE A 416 5.01 -33.30 1.38
N SER A 417 5.87 -32.70 2.21
CA SER A 417 7.00 -31.91 1.72
C SER A 417 8.37 -32.60 1.85
N ASP A 418 9.20 -32.51 0.81
CA ASP A 418 10.62 -32.94 0.84
C ASP A 418 11.53 -31.99 1.66
N ASP A 419 11.00 -30.87 2.19
CA ASP A 419 11.77 -29.84 2.93
C ASP A 419 11.87 -30.16 4.44
N TYR A 420 12.22 -31.42 4.75
CA TYR A 420 12.24 -32.02 6.10
C TYR A 420 13.00 -31.20 7.15
N LYS A 421 14.07 -30.50 6.75
CA LYS A 421 14.93 -29.73 7.68
C LYS A 421 14.19 -28.58 8.37
N LYS A 422 13.29 -27.88 7.68
CA LYS A 422 12.60 -26.72 8.23
C LYS A 422 11.54 -27.14 9.26
N TYR A 423 10.77 -28.17 8.93
CA TYR A 423 9.77 -28.72 9.86
C TYR A 423 10.41 -29.35 11.09
N THR A 424 11.56 -30.02 10.93
CA THR A 424 12.33 -30.52 12.08
C THR A 424 12.71 -29.41 13.06
N SER A 425 13.03 -28.21 12.56
CA SER A 425 13.29 -27.04 13.41
C SER A 425 12.04 -26.60 14.16
N MET A 426 10.88 -26.56 13.50
CA MET A 426 9.61 -26.20 14.11
C MET A 426 9.19 -27.20 15.18
N THR A 427 9.21 -28.50 14.87
CA THR A 427 8.93 -29.57 15.83
C THR A 427 9.89 -29.53 17.01
N SER A 428 11.18 -29.19 16.79
CA SER A 428 12.15 -29.03 17.88
C SER A 428 11.83 -27.82 18.77
N ILE A 429 11.42 -26.70 18.17
CA ILE A 429 10.99 -25.49 18.89
C ILE A 429 9.72 -25.77 19.70
N LEU A 430 8.71 -26.39 19.10
CA LEU A 430 7.45 -26.72 19.77
C LEU A 430 7.67 -27.77 20.87
N ASN A 431 8.44 -28.82 20.61
CA ASN A 431 8.81 -29.81 21.63
C ASN A 431 9.60 -29.18 22.78
N TYR A 432 10.45 -28.18 22.50
CA TYR A 432 11.10 -27.42 23.56
C TYR A 432 10.06 -26.72 24.44
N TYR A 433 9.05 -26.07 23.87
CA TYR A 433 7.99 -25.41 24.66
C TYR A 433 7.11 -26.38 25.42
N CYS A 434 6.69 -27.49 24.81
CA CYS A 434 5.98 -28.56 25.50
C CYS A 434 6.76 -28.97 26.75
N ASN A 435 8.05 -29.28 26.59
CA ASN A 435 8.91 -29.70 27.69
C ASN A 435 9.17 -28.57 28.71
N TYR A 436 9.33 -27.33 28.25
CA TYR A 436 9.53 -26.18 29.13
C TYR A 436 8.31 -25.96 30.03
N PHE A 437 7.09 -25.93 29.48
CA PHE A 437 5.87 -25.71 30.27
C PHE A 437 5.51 -26.91 31.14
N ILE A 438 5.74 -28.14 30.67
CA ILE A 438 5.61 -29.35 31.50
C ILE A 438 6.51 -29.29 32.73
N ASN A 439 7.75 -28.80 32.58
CA ASN A 439 8.69 -28.68 33.69
C ASN A 439 8.42 -27.46 34.57
N TYR A 440 7.94 -26.35 34.00
CA TYR A 440 7.58 -25.13 34.73
C TYR A 440 6.38 -25.37 35.66
N ASN A 441 5.34 -26.08 35.21
CA ASN A 441 4.16 -26.40 36.02
C ASN A 441 4.44 -27.41 37.16
N ARG A 442 5.64 -28.00 37.22
CA ARG A 442 6.07 -28.96 38.27
C ARG A 442 6.84 -28.30 39.42
N GLN A 443 7.22 -27.03 39.28
CA GLN A 443 7.84 -26.20 40.33
C GLN A 443 6.76 -25.33 40.97
#